data_AF-D8FIF2-F1
#
_entry.id   AF-D8FIF2-F1
#
_cell.length_a   1.000
_cell.length_b   1.000
_cell.length_c   1.000
_cell.angle_alpha   90.00
_cell.angle_beta   90.00
_cell.angle_gamma   90.00
#
_symmetry.space_group_name_H-M   'P 1'
#
loop_
_entity.id
_entity.type
_entity.pdbx_description
1 polymer ?
#
loop_
_entity_poly.entity_id
_entity_poly.type
_entity_poly.pdbx_seq_one_letter_code
_entity_poly.pdbx_strand_id
1 'polypeptide(L)'
;MKLLYFTDTHIRGTNPKNRLDNFYQTLKNKFHEVIEIAKYENVDYILHGGDLFDRPDPSVSIVSDFAKIFNEFRVPIYIVSGNHDIFGHNPSTLDRTMLGLLCNLGILNLVNDRKIILEKDIKVQLTAAPYVYSMDSKENIKNYIVKEKDKTCKYAIHLTHGFLIDKPFLKEVSHTLISDIKDTCADITFGAHYHYGFTTQVIDGKYFINPGALVRISNSMAEMNRKP
;
A
#
# COMPACT_ATOMS: atom_id res chain seq x y z
N MET A 1 6.62 8.45 17.55
CA MET A 1 5.90 7.36 16.86
C MET A 1 6.76 6.90 15.69
N LYS A 2 6.91 5.58 15.48
CA LYS A 2 7.62 5.00 14.33
C LYS A 2 6.66 4.19 13.46
N LEU A 3 6.71 4.41 12.15
CA LEU A 3 5.85 3.76 11.16
C LEU A 3 6.75 2.99 10.17
N LEU A 4 6.30 1.82 9.73
CA LEU A 4 6.93 1.10 8.61
C LEU A 4 5.91 0.98 7.48
N TYR A 5 6.29 1.43 6.30
CA TYR A 5 5.46 1.37 5.10
C TYR A 5 6.07 0.40 4.07
N PHE A 6 5.23 -0.46 3.51
CA PHE A 6 5.52 -1.27 2.32
C PHE A 6 4.24 -1.53 1.54
N THR A 7 4.34 -2.04 0.32
CA THR A 7 3.17 -2.14 -0.58
C THR A 7 3.38 -3.19 -1.66
N ASP A 8 2.31 -3.48 -2.40
CA ASP A 8 2.31 -4.29 -3.63
C ASP A 8 3.02 -5.62 -3.42
N THR A 9 2.55 -6.37 -2.43
CA THR A 9 3.17 -7.63 -2.03
C THR A 9 2.76 -8.78 -2.95
N HIS A 10 1.60 -8.67 -3.61
CA HIS A 10 1.14 -9.62 -4.64
C HIS A 10 1.26 -11.07 -4.19
N ILE A 11 0.78 -11.36 -2.97
CA ILE A 11 0.83 -12.71 -2.40
C ILE A 11 0.13 -13.69 -3.34
N ARG A 12 0.85 -14.75 -3.71
CA ARG A 12 0.38 -15.85 -4.56
C ARG A 12 1.19 -17.11 -4.32
N GLY A 13 0.58 -18.26 -4.57
CA GLY A 13 1.23 -19.58 -4.43
C GLY A 13 1.93 -20.08 -5.69
N THR A 14 1.93 -19.29 -6.76
CA THR A 14 2.51 -19.68 -8.06
C THR A 14 3.62 -18.72 -8.45
N ASN A 15 4.63 -19.23 -9.17
CA ASN A 15 5.68 -18.38 -9.72
C ASN A 15 5.15 -17.49 -10.85
N PRO A 16 5.51 -16.19 -10.88
CA PRO A 16 5.46 -15.41 -12.11
C PRO A 16 6.28 -16.12 -13.21
N LYS A 17 5.83 -15.99 -14.47
CA LYS A 17 6.34 -16.75 -15.63
C LYS A 17 7.87 -16.79 -15.73
N ASN A 18 8.54 -15.69 -15.41
CA ASN A 18 9.99 -15.53 -15.58
C ASN A 18 10.78 -15.66 -14.26
N ARG A 19 10.16 -16.08 -13.16
CA ARG A 19 10.84 -16.29 -11.87
C ARG A 19 11.43 -17.70 -11.81
N LEU A 20 12.71 -17.78 -11.45
CA LEU A 20 13.49 -19.02 -11.42
C LEU A 20 13.52 -19.67 -10.03
N ASP A 21 13.37 -18.87 -8.97
CA ASP A 21 13.29 -19.30 -7.58
C ASP A 21 11.86 -19.67 -7.16
N ASN A 22 11.69 -20.18 -5.95
CA ASN A 22 10.38 -20.41 -5.36
C ASN A 22 9.79 -19.07 -4.87
N PHE A 23 8.92 -18.47 -5.68
CA PHE A 23 8.34 -17.16 -5.39
C PHE A 23 7.55 -17.14 -4.09
N TYR A 24 6.80 -18.21 -3.80
CA TYR A 24 6.03 -18.36 -2.58
C TYR A 24 6.94 -18.33 -1.34
N GLN A 25 8.05 -19.05 -1.38
CA GLN A 25 9.03 -19.02 -0.28
C GLN A 25 9.72 -17.66 -0.18
N THR A 26 10.05 -17.02 -1.30
CA THR A 26 10.62 -15.67 -1.32
C THR A 26 9.70 -14.63 -0.70
N LEU A 27 8.38 -14.71 -0.96
CA LEU A 27 7.39 -13.88 -0.29
C LEU A 27 7.44 -14.09 1.23
N LYS A 28 7.36 -15.34 1.71
CA LYS A 28 7.42 -15.63 3.16
C LYS A 28 8.69 -15.06 3.79
N ASN A 29 9.84 -15.28 3.15
CA ASN A 29 11.12 -14.73 3.62
C ASN A 29 11.12 -13.19 3.68
N LYS A 30 10.55 -12.52 2.68
CA LYS A 30 10.45 -11.06 2.64
C LYS A 30 9.54 -10.50 3.73
N PHE A 31 8.42 -11.15 4.02
CA PHE A 31 7.59 -10.77 5.15
C PHE A 31 8.31 -10.96 6.49
N HIS A 32 9.03 -12.06 6.68
CA HIS A 32 9.84 -12.24 7.90
C HIS A 32 10.95 -11.18 8.01
N GLU A 33 11.60 -10.78 6.91
CA GLU A 33 12.55 -9.66 6.89
C GLU A 33 11.89 -8.35 7.36
N VAL A 34 10.69 -8.03 6.84
CA VAL A 34 9.91 -6.86 7.28
C VAL A 34 9.54 -6.94 8.77
N ILE A 35 9.15 -8.12 9.26
CA ILE A 35 8.86 -8.35 10.68
C ILE A 35 10.09 -8.09 11.55
N GLU A 36 11.25 -8.61 11.16
CA GLU A 36 12.50 -8.42 11.91
C GLU A 36 12.94 -6.94 11.89
N ILE A 37 12.79 -6.24 10.76
CA ILE A 37 13.02 -4.79 10.69
C ILE A 37 12.06 -4.06 11.63
N ALA A 38 10.77 -4.39 11.61
CA ALA A 38 9.77 -3.76 12.48
C ALA A 38 10.08 -3.94 13.96
N LYS A 39 10.53 -5.14 14.36
CA LYS A 39 10.99 -5.44 15.73
C LYS A 39 12.24 -4.65 16.08
N TYR A 40 13.28 -4.72 15.25
CA TYR A 40 14.56 -4.05 15.47
C TYR A 40 14.38 -2.54 15.63
N GLU A 41 13.57 -1.94 14.76
CA GLU A 41 13.29 -0.50 14.78
C GLU A 41 12.30 -0.08 15.87
N ASN A 42 11.65 -1.02 16.57
CA ASN A 42 10.57 -0.73 17.52
C ASN A 42 9.44 0.08 16.85
N VAL A 43 8.96 -0.41 15.71
CA VAL A 43 7.85 0.19 14.95
C VAL A 43 6.56 0.09 15.75
N ASP A 44 5.74 1.14 15.70
CA ASP A 44 4.47 1.25 16.42
C ASP A 44 3.26 0.83 15.57
N TYR A 45 3.34 1.06 14.25
CA TYR A 45 2.29 0.69 13.31
C TYR A 45 2.89 0.31 11.96
N ILE A 46 2.30 -0.70 11.33
CA ILE A 46 2.60 -1.08 9.94
C ILE A 46 1.55 -0.44 9.03
N LEU A 47 2.00 0.12 7.92
CA LEU A 47 1.16 0.65 6.86
C LEU A 47 1.40 -0.16 5.58
N HIS A 48 0.34 -0.68 4.97
CA HIS A 48 0.39 -1.42 3.71
C HIS A 48 -0.36 -0.66 2.61
N GLY A 49 0.32 -0.38 1.50
CA GLY A 49 -0.21 0.44 0.41
C GLY A 49 -1.24 -0.24 -0.49
N GLY A 50 -1.50 -1.53 -0.31
CA GLY A 50 -2.50 -2.30 -1.07
C GLY A 50 -1.85 -3.28 -2.05
N ASP A 51 -2.68 -3.96 -2.84
CA ASP A 51 -2.30 -5.14 -3.62
C ASP A 51 -1.60 -6.18 -2.72
N LEU A 52 -2.30 -6.55 -1.64
CA LEU A 52 -1.86 -7.58 -0.72
C LEU A 52 -1.76 -8.93 -1.43
N PHE A 53 -2.77 -9.26 -2.22
CA PHE A 53 -2.84 -10.49 -3.00
C PHE A 53 -2.75 -10.18 -4.50
N ASP A 54 -2.19 -11.11 -5.28
CA ASP A 54 -2.11 -11.01 -6.75
C ASP A 54 -3.50 -11.10 -7.42
N ARG A 55 -4.50 -11.61 -6.68
CA ARG A 55 -5.91 -11.76 -7.09
C ARG A 55 -6.79 -11.62 -5.86
N PRO A 56 -8.09 -11.30 -6.00
CA PRO A 56 -8.98 -11.16 -4.85
C PRO A 56 -9.30 -12.51 -4.15
N ASP A 57 -9.05 -13.64 -4.81
CA ASP A 57 -9.48 -14.99 -4.42
C ASP A 57 -8.35 -16.05 -4.42
N PRO A 58 -7.19 -15.80 -3.78
CA PRO A 58 -6.18 -16.83 -3.60
C PRO A 58 -6.74 -18.01 -2.79
N SER A 59 -6.12 -19.19 -2.91
CA SER A 59 -6.57 -20.37 -2.17
C SER A 59 -6.51 -20.14 -0.66
N VAL A 60 -7.47 -20.73 0.07
CA VAL A 60 -7.53 -20.64 1.53
C VAL A 60 -6.24 -21.11 2.20
N SER A 61 -5.53 -22.08 1.62
CA SER A 61 -4.23 -22.53 2.11
C SER A 61 -3.15 -21.43 2.09
N ILE A 62 -3.07 -20.65 1.01
CA ILE A 62 -2.16 -19.51 0.90
C ILE A 62 -2.53 -18.45 1.93
N VAL A 63 -3.82 -18.11 2.01
CA VAL A 63 -4.32 -17.11 2.97
C VAL A 63 -4.03 -17.53 4.40
N SER A 64 -4.23 -18.80 4.74
CA SER A 64 -3.95 -19.34 6.08
C SER A 64 -2.47 -19.24 6.45
N ASP A 65 -1.58 -19.53 5.51
CA ASP A 65 -0.14 -19.40 5.73
C ASP A 65 0.28 -17.95 5.98
N PHE A 66 -0.22 -17.01 5.17
CA PHE A 66 0.12 -15.59 5.36
C PHE A 66 -0.61 -14.97 6.56
N ALA A 67 -1.80 -15.43 6.93
CA ALA A 67 -2.47 -15.05 8.16
C ALA A 67 -1.62 -15.36 9.40
N LYS A 68 -0.93 -16.51 9.43
CA LYS A 68 0.02 -16.85 10.50
C LYS A 68 1.18 -15.85 10.54
N ILE A 69 1.74 -15.51 9.38
CA ILE A 69 2.82 -14.51 9.26
C ILE A 69 2.35 -13.12 9.71
N PHE A 70 1.14 -12.69 9.32
CA PHE A 70 0.59 -11.40 9.77
C PHE A 70 0.44 -11.35 11.30
N ASN A 71 0.05 -12.45 11.93
CA ASN A 71 -0.03 -12.55 13.39
C ASN A 71 1.33 -12.53 14.11
N GLU A 72 2.45 -12.69 13.39
CA GLU A 72 3.79 -12.51 13.98
C GLU A 72 4.17 -11.03 14.15
N PHE A 73 3.51 -10.12 13.42
CA PHE A 73 3.62 -8.69 13.70
C PHE A 73 3.02 -8.38 15.07
N ARG A 74 3.80 -7.75 15.94
CA ARG A 74 3.38 -7.40 17.32
C ARG A 74 2.67 -6.05 17.42
N VAL A 75 2.37 -5.44 16.28
CA VAL A 75 1.76 -4.12 16.17
C VAL A 75 0.68 -4.11 15.08
N PRO A 76 -0.32 -3.22 15.16
CA PRO A 76 -1.41 -3.19 14.19
C PRO A 76 -0.91 -2.92 12.77
N ILE A 77 -1.51 -3.64 11.81
CA ILE A 77 -1.30 -3.42 10.38
C ILE A 77 -2.52 -2.68 9.84
N TYR A 78 -2.29 -1.50 9.26
CA TYR A 78 -3.29 -0.71 8.54
C TYR A 78 -3.06 -0.83 7.05
N ILE A 79 -4.13 -1.07 6.29
CA ILE A 79 -4.05 -1.35 4.86
C ILE A 79 -5.13 -0.61 4.08
N VAL A 80 -4.77 -0.15 2.88
CA VAL A 80 -5.71 0.30 1.85
C VAL A 80 -5.82 -0.80 0.77
N SER A 81 -7.00 -1.01 0.19
CA SER A 81 -7.18 -2.01 -0.87
C SER A 81 -6.66 -1.51 -2.22
N GLY A 82 -5.89 -2.36 -2.91
CA GLY A 82 -5.47 -2.12 -4.29
C GLY A 82 -6.40 -2.70 -5.34
N ASN A 83 -5.99 -2.65 -6.61
CA ASN A 83 -6.81 -3.14 -7.73
C ASN A 83 -6.85 -4.66 -7.83
N HIS A 84 -5.83 -5.36 -7.33
CA HIS A 84 -5.80 -6.82 -7.28
C HIS A 84 -6.57 -7.39 -6.08
N ASP A 85 -6.82 -6.57 -5.06
CA ASP A 85 -7.53 -7.00 -3.86
C ASP A 85 -9.06 -7.02 -4.01
N ILE A 86 -9.61 -6.57 -5.14
CA ILE A 86 -11.05 -6.40 -5.38
C ILE A 86 -11.50 -7.00 -6.71
N PHE A 87 -12.78 -7.40 -6.80
CA PHE A 87 -13.36 -7.89 -8.05
C PHE A 87 -13.80 -6.74 -8.95
N GLY A 88 -13.47 -6.84 -10.24
CA GLY A 88 -13.96 -5.93 -11.28
C GLY A 88 -13.65 -4.46 -11.02
N HIS A 89 -12.56 -4.16 -10.30
CA HIS A 89 -12.17 -2.79 -9.94
C HIS A 89 -13.23 -2.03 -9.13
N ASN A 90 -14.07 -2.76 -8.40
CA ASN A 90 -15.15 -2.19 -7.60
C ASN A 90 -14.90 -2.42 -6.09
N PRO A 91 -14.61 -1.38 -5.29
CA PRO A 91 -14.38 -1.50 -3.85
C PRO A 91 -15.56 -2.11 -3.09
N SER A 92 -16.79 -2.01 -3.60
CA SER A 92 -17.96 -2.60 -2.95
C SER A 92 -17.91 -4.14 -2.91
N THR A 93 -16.95 -4.75 -3.60
CA THR A 93 -16.76 -6.20 -3.63
C THR A 93 -15.77 -6.70 -2.58
N LEU A 94 -15.11 -5.80 -1.84
CA LEU A 94 -14.02 -6.12 -0.92
C LEU A 94 -14.40 -7.20 0.10
N ASP A 95 -15.61 -7.14 0.67
CA ASP A 95 -16.08 -8.12 1.68
C ASP A 95 -16.18 -9.56 1.15
N ARG A 96 -16.14 -9.75 -0.17
CA ARG A 96 -16.15 -11.06 -0.84
C ARG A 96 -14.76 -11.58 -1.16
N THR A 97 -13.70 -10.87 -0.78
CA THR A 97 -12.31 -11.18 -1.12
C THR A 97 -11.55 -11.73 0.08
N MET A 98 -10.35 -12.28 -0.16
CA MET A 98 -9.49 -12.75 0.92
C MET A 98 -8.89 -11.61 1.74
N LEU A 99 -8.69 -10.42 1.17
CA LEU A 99 -8.35 -9.23 1.96
C LEU A 99 -9.52 -8.88 2.91
N GLY A 100 -10.74 -8.84 2.37
CA GLY A 100 -11.95 -8.59 3.18
C GLY A 100 -12.11 -9.59 4.32
N LEU A 101 -11.86 -10.89 4.06
CA LEU A 101 -11.85 -11.92 5.10
C LEU A 101 -10.85 -11.61 6.22
N LEU A 102 -9.59 -11.30 5.88
CA LEU A 102 -8.57 -10.98 6.89
C LEU A 102 -8.92 -9.73 7.70
N CYS A 103 -9.52 -8.72 7.07
CA CYS A 103 -10.00 -7.52 7.76
C CYS A 103 -11.18 -7.82 8.70
N ASN A 104 -12.14 -8.62 8.26
CA ASN A 104 -13.32 -9.00 9.05
C ASN A 104 -12.97 -9.89 10.24
N LEU A 105 -11.87 -10.65 10.16
CA LEU A 105 -11.31 -11.42 11.28
C LEU A 105 -10.44 -10.57 12.23
N GLY A 106 -10.22 -9.28 11.92
CA GLY A 106 -9.40 -8.38 12.75
C GLY A 106 -7.89 -8.60 12.63
N ILE A 107 -7.43 -9.37 11.63
CA ILE A 107 -6.00 -9.59 11.38
C ILE A 107 -5.37 -8.33 10.77
N LEU A 108 -6.12 -7.64 9.90
CA LEU A 108 -5.70 -6.40 9.24
C LEU A 108 -6.74 -5.29 9.47
N ASN A 109 -6.30 -4.04 9.56
CA ASN A 109 -7.17 -2.90 9.80
C ASN A 109 -7.36 -2.10 8.50
N LEU A 110 -8.53 -2.22 7.88
CA LEU A 110 -8.85 -1.52 6.64
C LEU A 110 -9.00 0.00 6.87
N VAL A 111 -8.36 0.80 6.01
CA VAL A 111 -8.40 2.27 6.07
C VAL A 111 -9.33 2.89 5.03
N ASN A 112 -9.47 2.30 3.84
CA ASN A 112 -10.22 2.78 2.65
C ASN A 112 -11.02 4.08 2.80
N ASP A 113 -12.13 4.02 3.52
CA ASP A 113 -13.16 5.05 3.69
C ASP A 113 -13.25 5.59 5.13
N ARG A 114 -12.23 5.30 5.94
CA ARG A 114 -12.13 5.65 7.36
C ARG A 114 -11.04 6.69 7.60
N LYS A 115 -11.33 7.61 8.52
CA LYS A 115 -10.32 8.46 9.16
C LYS A 115 -9.92 7.79 10.48
N ILE A 116 -8.68 7.32 10.56
CA ILE A 116 -8.12 6.66 11.75
C ILE A 116 -7.19 7.64 12.46
N ILE A 117 -7.26 7.70 13.78
CA ILE A 117 -6.31 8.47 14.59
C ILE A 117 -5.35 7.49 15.25
N LEU A 118 -4.08 7.52 14.83
CA LEU A 118 -3.00 6.78 15.47
C LEU A 118 -2.50 7.60 16.66
N GLU A 119 -2.30 6.96 17.81
CA GLU A 119 -1.94 7.66 19.06
C GLU A 119 -0.82 6.92 19.81
N LYS A 120 0.27 7.65 20.07
CA LYS A 120 1.34 7.25 20.99
C LYS A 120 1.81 8.49 21.77
N ASP A 121 2.97 9.03 21.41
CA ASP A 121 3.53 10.30 21.88
C ASP A 121 2.90 11.51 21.20
N ILE A 122 2.35 11.30 20.00
CA ILE A 122 1.61 12.29 19.22
C ILE A 122 0.37 11.63 18.59
N LYS A 123 -0.59 12.46 18.16
CA LYS A 123 -1.73 12.03 17.33
C LYS A 123 -1.44 12.26 15.86
N VAL A 124 -1.68 11.24 15.04
CA VAL A 124 -1.51 11.27 13.58
C VAL A 124 -2.80 10.82 12.92
N GLN A 125 -3.33 11.64 12.02
CA GLN A 125 -4.45 11.27 11.16
C GLN A 125 -3.95 10.33 10.07
N LEU A 126 -4.60 9.18 9.91
CA LEU A 126 -4.39 8.25 8.80
C LEU A 126 -5.68 8.17 7.98
N THR A 127 -5.56 8.41 6.69
CA THR A 127 -6.65 8.31 5.70
C THR A 127 -6.15 7.54 4.48
N ALA A 128 -7.05 7.12 3.61
CA ALA A 128 -6.66 6.43 2.39
C ALA A 128 -7.53 6.80 1.19
N ALA A 129 -6.98 6.56 0.00
CA ALA A 129 -7.67 6.52 -1.27
C ALA A 129 -7.47 5.12 -1.85
N PRO A 130 -8.45 4.21 -1.70
CA PRO A 130 -8.36 2.89 -2.30
C PRO A 130 -8.47 2.96 -3.81
N TYR A 131 -7.98 1.90 -4.47
CA TYR A 131 -8.17 1.80 -5.91
C TYR A 131 -9.66 1.79 -6.26
N VAL A 132 -10.04 2.67 -7.18
CA VAL A 132 -11.34 2.68 -7.85
C VAL A 132 -11.12 2.65 -9.35
N TYR A 133 -12.11 2.18 -10.11
CA TYR A 133 -12.06 2.29 -11.56
C TYR A 133 -11.77 3.75 -11.98
N SER A 134 -10.77 3.92 -12.85
CA SER A 134 -10.32 5.24 -13.33
C SER A 134 -9.90 6.19 -12.19
N MET A 135 -9.22 5.68 -11.17
CA MET A 135 -8.71 6.48 -10.04
C MET A 135 -7.84 7.66 -10.49
N ASP A 136 -7.02 7.46 -11.53
CA ASP A 136 -6.12 8.47 -12.10
C ASP A 136 -6.77 9.38 -13.15
N SER A 137 -8.11 9.40 -13.22
CA SER A 137 -8.84 10.36 -14.04
C SER A 137 -8.97 11.71 -13.34
N LYS A 138 -9.20 12.78 -14.12
CA LYS A 138 -9.44 14.13 -13.60
C LYS A 138 -10.59 14.20 -12.59
N GLU A 139 -11.59 13.33 -12.70
CA GLU A 139 -12.76 13.31 -11.81
C GLU A 139 -12.44 12.71 -10.43
N ASN A 140 -11.50 11.76 -10.40
CA ASN A 140 -11.12 10.99 -9.22
C ASN A 140 -9.84 11.48 -8.54
N ILE A 141 -9.09 12.38 -9.17
CA ILE A 141 -7.85 12.94 -8.58
C ILE A 141 -8.06 13.55 -7.19
N LYS A 142 -9.26 14.08 -6.93
CA LYS A 142 -9.68 14.58 -5.61
C LYS A 142 -9.53 13.56 -4.48
N ASN A 143 -9.54 12.26 -4.79
CA ASN A 143 -9.39 11.19 -3.83
C ASN A 143 -7.98 11.16 -3.24
N TYR A 144 -6.95 11.57 -4.00
CA TYR A 144 -5.58 11.70 -3.52
C TYR A 144 -5.36 12.90 -2.58
N ILE A 145 -6.34 13.82 -2.50
CA ILE A 145 -6.19 15.10 -1.82
C ILE A 145 -6.97 15.07 -0.50
N VAL A 146 -6.22 14.97 0.60
CA VAL A 146 -6.75 15.30 1.93
C VAL A 146 -7.10 16.80 1.97
N LYS A 147 -8.37 17.13 2.16
CA LYS A 147 -8.86 18.52 2.15
C LYS A 147 -8.64 19.27 3.46
N GLU A 148 -8.60 18.54 4.56
CA GLU A 148 -8.37 19.10 5.89
C GLU A 148 -7.67 18.09 6.79
N LYS A 149 -6.78 18.61 7.64
CA LYS A 149 -6.16 17.84 8.73
C LYS A 149 -6.99 18.04 10.00
N ASP A 150 -7.25 16.94 10.71
CA ASP A 150 -7.88 16.98 12.03
C ASP A 150 -7.06 17.86 12.99
N LYS A 151 -7.72 18.84 13.60
CA LYS A 151 -7.08 19.85 14.46
C LYS A 151 -6.43 19.24 15.71
N THR A 152 -6.83 18.03 16.10
CA THR A 152 -6.24 17.30 17.23
C THR A 152 -4.96 16.54 16.85
N CYS A 153 -4.68 16.40 15.55
CA CYS A 153 -3.55 15.66 15.03
C CYS A 153 -2.38 16.59 14.67
N LYS A 154 -1.17 16.16 15.04
CA LYS A 154 0.05 16.88 14.67
C LYS A 154 0.33 16.74 13.17
N TYR A 155 0.17 15.52 12.65
CA TYR A 155 0.42 15.19 11.24
C TYR A 155 -0.77 14.46 10.62
N ALA A 156 -0.90 14.54 9.30
CA ALA A 156 -1.82 13.77 8.48
C ALA A 156 -1.03 12.93 7.45
N ILE A 157 -1.38 11.65 7.38
CA ILE A 157 -0.86 10.66 6.42
C ILE A 157 -2.00 10.22 5.52
N HIS A 158 -1.70 10.09 4.24
CA HIS A 158 -2.64 9.60 3.23
C HIS A 158 -2.04 8.43 2.44
N LEU A 159 -2.67 7.26 2.52
CA LEU A 159 -2.31 6.10 1.69
C LEU A 159 -3.05 6.17 0.37
N THR A 160 -2.39 5.89 -0.76
CA THR A 160 -3.04 5.95 -2.07
C THR A 160 -2.68 4.72 -2.87
N HIS A 161 -3.69 4.07 -3.47
CA HIS A 161 -3.47 2.95 -4.37
C HIS A 161 -3.97 3.26 -5.77
N GLY A 162 -3.22 4.10 -6.47
CA GLY A 162 -3.36 4.31 -7.90
C GLY A 162 -2.05 4.85 -8.47
N PHE A 163 -2.03 5.20 -9.75
CA PHE A 163 -0.79 5.44 -10.49
C PHE A 163 -0.21 6.86 -10.24
N LEU A 164 0.12 7.15 -8.98
CA LEU A 164 0.81 8.36 -8.56
C LEU A 164 2.31 8.27 -8.91
N ILE A 165 2.85 9.29 -9.58
CA ILE A 165 4.25 9.33 -10.03
C ILE A 165 4.88 10.74 -9.94
N ASP A 166 6.21 10.77 -9.96
CA ASP A 166 7.05 11.98 -9.81
C ASP A 166 7.33 12.71 -11.13
N LYS A 167 7.06 12.10 -12.27
CA LYS A 167 7.33 12.66 -13.60
C LYS A 167 6.33 12.17 -14.64
N PRO A 168 6.13 12.91 -15.75
CA PRO A 168 5.25 12.48 -16.83
C PRO A 168 5.56 11.07 -17.33
N PHE A 169 4.49 10.30 -17.56
CA PHE A 169 4.56 8.97 -18.16
C PHE A 169 4.03 8.99 -19.60
N LEU A 170 3.91 7.81 -20.22
CA LEU A 170 3.28 7.65 -21.53
C LEU A 170 1.88 8.27 -21.53
N LYS A 171 1.55 9.07 -22.56
CA LYS A 171 0.32 9.87 -22.62
C LYS A 171 -0.95 9.01 -22.64
N GLU A 172 -0.83 7.80 -23.13
CA GLU A 172 -1.91 6.83 -23.28
C GLU A 172 -2.25 6.10 -21.97
N VAL A 173 -1.41 6.26 -20.95
CA VAL A 173 -1.57 5.61 -19.65
C VAL A 173 -2.07 6.64 -18.65
N SER A 174 -3.26 6.43 -18.10
CA SER A 174 -3.78 7.31 -17.03
C SER A 174 -2.86 7.26 -15.81
N HIS A 175 -2.47 8.44 -15.33
CA HIS A 175 -1.60 8.61 -14.17
C HIS A 175 -1.88 9.94 -13.49
N THR A 176 -1.54 10.02 -12.20
CA THR A 176 -1.60 11.25 -11.41
C THR A 176 -0.17 11.73 -11.14
N LEU A 177 0.14 12.99 -11.46
CA LEU A 177 1.43 13.56 -11.06
C LEU A 177 1.36 14.07 -9.63
N ILE A 178 2.47 13.95 -8.90
CA ILE A 178 2.61 14.58 -7.57
C ILE A 178 2.31 16.09 -7.64
N SER A 179 2.69 16.75 -8.74
CA SER A 179 2.40 18.17 -8.97
C SER A 179 0.91 18.49 -9.01
N ASP A 180 0.08 17.52 -9.40
CA ASP A 180 -1.38 17.70 -9.53
C ASP A 180 -2.10 17.64 -8.17
N ILE A 181 -1.43 17.10 -7.14
CA ILE A 181 -1.99 16.90 -5.79
C ILE A 181 -1.25 17.70 -4.71
N LYS A 182 -0.37 18.63 -5.09
CA LYS A 182 0.44 19.45 -4.17
C LYS A 182 -0.37 20.23 -3.13
N ASP A 183 -1.64 20.52 -3.43
CA ASP A 183 -2.55 21.26 -2.56
C ASP A 183 -3.12 20.40 -1.41
N THR A 184 -2.79 19.11 -1.34
CA THR A 184 -3.22 18.24 -0.23
C THR A 184 -2.76 18.76 1.13
N CYS A 185 -3.62 18.63 2.15
CA CYS A 185 -3.27 18.89 3.55
C CYS A 185 -2.52 17.71 4.21
N ALA A 186 -2.29 16.60 3.51
CA ALA A 186 -1.46 15.52 4.02
C ALA A 186 -0.01 16.01 4.16
N ASP A 187 0.59 15.74 5.31
CA ASP A 187 2.02 15.99 5.53
C ASP A 187 2.87 14.89 4.86
N ILE A 188 2.33 13.66 4.75
CA ILE A 188 2.92 12.54 4.01
C ILE A 188 1.86 11.84 3.17
N THR A 189 2.12 11.68 1.88
CA THR A 189 1.33 10.84 0.96
C THR A 189 2.17 9.64 0.53
N PHE A 190 1.67 8.44 0.85
CA PHE A 190 2.26 7.19 0.41
C PHE A 190 1.61 6.73 -0.89
N GLY A 191 2.42 6.53 -1.93
CA GLY A 191 2.03 5.90 -3.18
C GLY A 191 2.23 4.39 -3.15
N ALA A 192 1.41 3.70 -3.93
CA ALA A 192 1.48 2.26 -4.23
C ALA A 192 1.28 2.08 -5.74
N HIS A 193 0.94 0.87 -6.21
CA HIS A 193 0.56 0.52 -7.59
C HIS A 193 1.70 0.64 -8.62
N TYR A 194 2.49 1.70 -8.56
CA TYR A 194 3.72 1.84 -9.33
C TYR A 194 4.85 1.05 -8.69
N HIS A 195 5.05 -0.19 -9.14
CA HIS A 195 5.98 -1.15 -8.53
C HIS A 195 7.46 -0.73 -8.54
N TYR A 196 7.86 0.21 -9.40
CA TYR A 196 9.22 0.75 -9.39
C TYR A 196 9.46 1.74 -8.27
N GLY A 197 8.39 2.34 -7.73
CA GLY A 197 8.48 3.45 -6.81
C GLY A 197 9.12 4.68 -7.45
N PHE A 198 9.40 5.68 -6.62
CA PHE A 198 10.13 6.88 -7.02
C PHE A 198 10.92 7.42 -5.84
N THR A 199 11.95 8.23 -6.13
CA THR A 199 12.69 8.93 -5.08
C THR A 199 11.73 9.83 -4.31
N THR A 200 11.83 9.84 -2.98
CA THR A 200 11.00 10.72 -2.13
C THR A 200 11.01 12.15 -2.63
N GLN A 201 9.83 12.67 -2.96
CA GLN A 201 9.64 14.06 -3.37
C GLN A 201 9.22 14.89 -2.16
N VAL A 202 9.73 16.11 -2.05
CA VAL A 202 9.37 17.07 -1.00
C VAL A 202 8.91 18.37 -1.65
N ILE A 203 7.65 18.75 -1.44
CA ILE A 203 7.05 19.97 -1.99
C ILE A 203 6.37 20.72 -0.85
N ASP A 204 6.75 21.96 -0.61
CA ASP A 204 6.20 22.82 0.45
C ASP A 204 6.18 22.15 1.84
N GLY A 205 7.23 21.37 2.14
CA GLY A 205 7.37 20.63 3.40
C GLY A 205 6.55 19.33 3.50
N LYS A 206 5.81 18.95 2.44
CA LYS A 206 5.04 17.70 2.36
C LYS A 206 5.85 16.63 1.64
N TYR A 207 5.71 15.39 2.09
CA TYR A 207 6.47 14.24 1.58
C TYR A 207 5.60 13.35 0.72
N PHE A 208 6.11 12.94 -0.44
CA PHE A 208 5.49 11.94 -1.30
C PHE A 208 6.46 10.77 -1.46
N ILE A 209 6.03 9.58 -1.07
CA ILE A 209 6.90 8.41 -0.92
C ILE A 209 6.26 7.21 -1.59
N ASN A 210 6.98 6.52 -2.47
CA ASN A 210 6.62 5.19 -2.94
C ASN A 210 7.91 4.34 -3.04
N PRO A 211 8.09 3.31 -2.18
CA PRO A 211 9.27 2.45 -2.20
C PRO A 211 9.25 1.44 -3.35
N GLY A 212 8.13 1.31 -4.06
CA GLY A 212 7.87 0.23 -5.01
C GLY A 212 7.42 -1.05 -4.32
N ALA A 213 7.21 -2.09 -5.13
CA ALA A 213 6.69 -3.37 -4.67
C ALA A 213 7.69 -4.12 -3.78
N LEU A 214 7.21 -4.82 -2.75
CA LEU A 214 8.07 -5.58 -1.82
C LEU A 214 8.91 -6.66 -2.53
N VAL A 215 8.38 -7.21 -3.62
CA VAL A 215 9.04 -8.23 -4.43
C VAL A 215 9.02 -7.87 -5.90
N ARG A 216 10.01 -8.37 -6.64
CA ARG A 216 10.04 -8.22 -8.09
C ARG A 216 9.03 -9.16 -8.74
N ILE A 217 8.08 -8.58 -9.48
CA ILE A 217 7.05 -9.36 -10.19
C ILE A 217 7.14 -9.26 -11.73
N SER A 218 7.96 -8.34 -12.24
CA SER A 218 8.26 -8.23 -13.68
C SER A 218 9.75 -8.47 -13.95
N ASN A 219 10.08 -8.83 -15.19
CA ASN A 219 11.46 -8.97 -15.66
C ASN A 219 11.94 -7.76 -16.46
N SER A 220 11.31 -6.59 -16.27
CA SER A 220 11.77 -5.36 -16.91
C SER A 220 13.14 -4.98 -16.38
N MET A 221 13.94 -4.29 -17.20
CA MET A 221 15.27 -3.85 -16.76
C MET A 221 15.18 -2.89 -15.57
N ALA A 222 14.12 -2.07 -15.51
CA ALA A 222 13.85 -1.19 -14.38
C ALA A 222 13.62 -1.99 -13.08
N GLU A 223 12.85 -3.08 -13.14
CA GLU A 223 12.58 -3.95 -11.97
C GLU A 223 13.83 -4.69 -11.52
N MET A 224 14.65 -5.13 -12.47
CA MET A 224 15.89 -5.85 -12.18
C MET A 224 16.95 -4.96 -11.52
N ASN A 225 16.97 -3.67 -11.88
CA ASN A 225 17.93 -2.70 -11.36
C ASN A 225 17.53 -2.10 -10.00
N ARG A 226 16.26 -2.16 -9.60
CA ARG A 226 15.85 -1.66 -8.27
C ARG A 226 16.22 -2.64 -7.17
N LYS A 227 16.50 -2.14 -5.97
CA LYS A 227 16.66 -2.97 -4.77
C LYS A 227 15.33 -2.97 -4.00
N PRO A 228 14.54 -4.06 -4.07
CA PRO A 228 13.35 -4.22 -3.25
C PRO A 228 13.70 -4.37 -1.76
#